data_AF-A0A9N9LE07-F1
#
_entry.id   AF-A0A9N9LE07-F1
#
_cell.length_a   1.000
_cell.length_b   1.000
_cell.length_c   1.000
_cell.angle_alpha   90.00
_cell.angle_beta   90.00
_cell.angle_gamma   90.00
#
_symmetry.space_group_name_H-M   'P 1'
#
loop_
_entity.id
_entity.type
_entity.pdbx_description
1 polymer ?
#
loop_
_entity_poly.entity_id
_entity_poly.type
_entity_poly.pdbx_seq_one_letter_code
_entity_poly.pdbx_strand_id
1 'polypeptide(L)'
;MFVPEKCPSADHVAILYMRRPGGFIPGEEFGATTTSNPWNCPGDSYDSFHTATMVFLLGINFPEHRLLKHSLETFYGIGTQHSTRILAKFSIFQRATVGSIHPKTITAITAELSNMTIETDLRKKVRENIARLKDMGSYRGRRHAMGLPVRGQRTRSQILTARKLNRTDRFG
;
A
#
# COMPACT_ATOMS: atom_id res chain seq x y z
N MET A 1 -33.07 -0.99 -43.82
CA MET A 1 -32.91 -0.44 -42.45
C MET A 1 -32.44 -1.58 -41.56
N PHE A 2 -31.16 -1.57 -41.20
CA PHE A 2 -30.56 -2.52 -40.29
C PHE A 2 -30.80 -2.01 -38.86
N VAL A 3 -31.60 -2.75 -38.09
CA VAL A 3 -31.71 -2.57 -36.64
C VAL A 3 -30.97 -3.76 -36.02
N PRO A 4 -29.83 -3.57 -35.32
CA PRO A 4 -29.20 -4.65 -34.59
C PRO A 4 -29.97 -4.92 -33.29
N GLU A 5 -30.51 -6.12 -33.17
CA GLU A 5 -31.10 -6.63 -31.94
C GLU A 5 -30.02 -6.99 -30.91
N LYS A 6 -30.34 -6.68 -29.65
CA LYS A 6 -29.55 -6.83 -28.43
C LYS A 6 -28.88 -8.21 -28.28
N CYS A 7 -27.61 -8.21 -27.85
CA CYS A 7 -26.98 -9.38 -27.24
C CYS A 7 -27.74 -9.82 -25.99
N PRO A 8 -28.16 -11.09 -25.86
CA PRO A 8 -28.64 -11.62 -24.60
C PRO A 8 -27.46 -11.93 -23.65
N SER A 9 -27.60 -11.43 -22.44
CA SER A 9 -26.74 -11.64 -21.27
C SER A 9 -26.58 -13.11 -20.92
N ALA A 10 -25.36 -13.48 -20.54
CA ALA A 10 -25.00 -14.77 -19.98
C ALA A 10 -25.84 -15.08 -18.74
N ASP A 11 -26.49 -16.24 -18.72
CA ASP A 11 -26.76 -17.05 -17.53
C ASP A 11 -27.31 -18.44 -17.94
N HIS A 12 -26.76 -19.48 -17.31
CA HIS A 12 -27.12 -20.92 -17.40
C HIS A 12 -26.67 -21.63 -18.71
N VAL A 13 -25.96 -22.77 -18.68
CA VAL A 13 -26.45 -24.06 -18.19
C VAL A 13 -25.31 -25.09 -18.00
N ALA A 14 -25.45 -25.83 -16.90
CA ALA A 14 -25.06 -27.22 -16.60
C ALA A 14 -23.64 -27.76 -16.83
N ILE A 15 -23.02 -28.03 -15.67
CA ILE A 15 -22.03 -29.09 -15.47
C ILE A 15 -22.75 -30.45 -15.59
N LEU A 16 -22.42 -31.23 -16.62
CA LEU A 16 -22.75 -32.67 -16.67
C LEU A 16 -21.48 -33.48 -16.35
N TYR A 17 -21.44 -34.05 -15.14
CA TYR A 17 -20.49 -35.11 -14.80
C TYR A 17 -21.04 -36.46 -15.27
N MET A 18 -20.37 -37.12 -16.22
CA MET A 18 -20.55 -38.55 -16.45
C MET A 18 -19.27 -39.32 -16.11
N ARG A 19 -19.38 -40.17 -15.07
CA ARG A 19 -18.44 -41.24 -14.70
C ARG A 19 -18.53 -42.37 -15.73
N ARG A 20 -17.41 -42.83 -16.29
CA ARG A 20 -17.29 -44.21 -16.82
C ARG A 20 -16.03 -44.91 -16.25
N PRO A 21 -16.14 -46.19 -15.87
CA PRO A 21 -15.05 -46.97 -15.29
C PRO A 21 -14.25 -47.79 -16.31
N GLY A 22 -12.93 -47.89 -16.08
CA GLY A 22 -12.06 -49.06 -16.38
C GLY A 22 -11.59 -49.30 -17.83
N GLY A 23 -10.26 -49.43 -18.02
CA GLY A 23 -9.67 -50.14 -19.15
C GLY A 23 -8.44 -49.47 -19.80
N PHE A 24 -7.31 -50.18 -19.82
CA PHE A 24 -5.96 -49.79 -20.26
C PHE A 24 -5.69 -50.26 -21.71
N ILE A 25 -5.12 -49.40 -22.56
CA ILE A 25 -4.31 -49.77 -23.74
C ILE A 25 -3.19 -48.72 -23.91
N PRO A 26 -1.91 -49.13 -24.09
CA PRO A 26 -0.79 -48.23 -24.27
C PRO A 26 -0.46 -47.96 -25.75
N GLY A 27 0.07 -46.76 -26.02
CA GLY A 27 0.95 -46.46 -27.17
C GLY A 27 0.26 -45.93 -28.43
N GLU A 28 0.31 -44.61 -28.63
CA GLU A 28 0.64 -44.02 -29.93
C GLU A 28 1.04 -42.55 -29.74
N GLU A 29 2.28 -42.22 -30.12
CA GLU A 29 2.80 -40.85 -30.17
C GLU A 29 2.13 -40.11 -31.33
N PHE A 30 1.29 -39.12 -31.03
CA PHE A 30 0.87 -38.11 -32.00
C PHE A 30 1.15 -36.71 -31.46
N GLY A 31 1.84 -35.94 -32.29
CA GLY A 31 2.55 -34.72 -31.96
C GLY A 31 1.74 -33.69 -31.18
N ALA A 32 2.47 -32.96 -30.34
CA ALA A 32 2.02 -31.75 -29.67
C ALA A 32 1.49 -30.74 -30.69
N THR A 33 0.19 -30.82 -30.98
CA THR A 33 -0.54 -29.73 -31.60
C THR A 33 -0.82 -28.72 -30.51
N THR A 34 -0.09 -27.61 -30.58
CA THR A 34 -0.34 -26.34 -29.90
C THR A 34 -1.82 -26.18 -29.58
N THR A 35 -2.20 -26.40 -28.33
CA THR A 35 -3.50 -25.98 -27.81
C THR A 35 -3.48 -24.45 -27.82
N SER A 36 -3.85 -23.87 -28.96
CA SER A 36 -4.24 -22.47 -29.02
C SER A 36 -5.52 -22.36 -28.19
N ASN A 37 -5.43 -21.76 -27.00
CA ASN A 37 -6.61 -21.35 -26.27
C ASN A 37 -7.43 -20.43 -27.21
N PRO A 38 -8.71 -20.74 -27.49
CA PRO A 38 -9.53 -19.96 -28.42
C PRO A 38 -9.96 -18.60 -27.85
N TRP A 39 -9.51 -18.27 -26.63
CA TRP A 39 -9.76 -17.01 -25.92
C TRP A 39 -8.54 -16.07 -25.93
N ASN A 40 -7.58 -16.29 -26.82
CA ASN A 40 -6.48 -15.36 -26.99
C ASN A 40 -6.75 -14.47 -28.21
N CYS A 41 -7.47 -13.36 -27.97
CA CYS A 41 -7.61 -12.31 -28.96
C CYS A 41 -6.22 -11.73 -29.28
N PRO A 42 -5.82 -11.63 -30.56
CA PRO A 42 -4.58 -10.94 -30.93
C PRO A 42 -4.80 -9.43 -30.75
N GLY A 43 -4.51 -8.91 -29.56
CA GLY A 43 -4.72 -7.48 -29.29
C GLY A 43 -4.58 -7.01 -27.85
N ASP A 44 -4.48 -7.90 -26.86
CA ASP A 44 -4.42 -7.48 -25.46
C ASP A 44 -2.97 -7.24 -25.02
N SER A 45 -2.31 -6.25 -25.61
CA SER A 45 -1.12 -5.61 -25.02
C SER A 45 -1.54 -4.56 -23.99
N TYR A 46 -2.36 -4.95 -23.01
CA TYR A 46 -2.62 -4.15 -21.80
C TYR A 46 -1.51 -4.39 -20.77
N ASP A 47 -0.28 -4.04 -21.12
CA ASP A 47 0.70 -3.62 -20.12
C ASP A 47 1.72 -2.72 -20.83
N SER A 48 1.21 -1.62 -21.37
CA SER A 48 2.05 -0.46 -21.60
C SER A 48 2.44 0.07 -20.22
N PHE A 49 3.57 -0.42 -19.72
CA PHE A 49 4.35 0.25 -18.71
C PHE A 49 4.41 1.72 -19.10
N HIS A 50 3.60 2.53 -18.42
CA HIS A 50 3.75 3.97 -18.41
C HIS A 50 5.24 4.24 -18.25
N THR A 51 5.84 4.91 -19.22
CA THR A 51 7.15 5.53 -19.08
C THR A 51 7.00 6.58 -17.99
N ALA A 52 7.05 6.10 -16.74
CA ALA A 52 6.70 6.84 -15.58
C ALA A 52 7.83 7.82 -15.32
N THR A 53 7.64 9.04 -15.77
CA THR A 53 8.35 10.20 -15.25
C THR A 53 8.17 10.20 -13.73
N MET A 54 9.27 10.00 -13.00
CA MET A 54 9.24 9.87 -11.55
C MET A 54 9.50 11.24 -10.94
N VAL A 55 8.64 11.64 -9.99
CA VAL A 55 8.84 12.88 -9.24
C VAL A 55 9.48 12.53 -7.89
N PHE A 56 10.59 13.21 -7.61
CA PHE A 56 11.39 13.02 -6.40
C PHE A 56 10.94 13.99 -5.31
N LEU A 57 10.63 13.45 -4.13
CA LEU A 57 10.23 14.22 -2.94
C LEU A 57 10.94 13.64 -1.71
N LEU A 58 11.81 14.43 -1.08
CA LEU A 58 12.62 14.02 0.09
C LEU A 58 13.35 12.67 -0.07
N GLY A 59 13.81 12.34 -1.28
CA GLY A 59 14.51 11.09 -1.54
C GLY A 59 13.58 9.86 -1.72
N ILE A 60 12.26 10.06 -1.77
CA ILE A 60 11.28 9.05 -2.17
C ILE A 60 10.72 9.38 -3.56
N ASN A 61 10.56 8.36 -4.39
CA ASN A 61 10.02 8.49 -5.74
C ASN A 61 8.53 8.19 -5.74
N PHE A 62 7.76 9.09 -6.35
CA PHE A 62 6.33 8.92 -6.53
C PHE A 62 5.95 8.85 -8.00
N PRO A 63 4.97 7.99 -8.36
CA PRO A 63 4.40 8.02 -9.69
C PRO A 63 3.49 9.25 -9.86
N GLU A 64 3.41 9.78 -11.07
CA GLU A 64 2.73 11.06 -11.34
C GLU A 64 1.23 11.05 -11.10
N HIS A 65 0.57 9.91 -11.38
CA HIS A 65 -0.87 9.75 -11.25
C HIS A 65 -1.33 9.79 -9.78
N ARG A 66 -0.40 9.67 -8.82
CA ARG A 66 -0.72 9.72 -7.41
C ARG A 66 -1.11 11.14 -7.00
N LEU A 67 -2.09 11.23 -6.10
CA LEU A 67 -2.48 12.51 -5.48
C LEU A 67 -1.38 13.02 -4.55
N LEU A 68 -1.02 14.30 -4.67
CA LEU A 68 0.04 14.90 -3.85
C LEU A 68 -0.25 14.75 -2.35
N LYS A 69 -1.51 14.92 -1.94
CA LYS A 69 -1.94 14.75 -0.55
C LYS A 69 -1.55 13.39 0.04
N HIS A 70 -1.82 12.31 -0.68
CA HIS A 70 -1.50 10.96 -0.24
C HIS A 70 -0.01 10.64 -0.32
N SER A 71 0.73 11.28 -1.23
CA SER A 71 2.18 11.20 -1.26
C SER A 71 2.78 11.81 0.02
N LEU A 72 2.30 12.99 0.43
CA LEU A 72 2.74 13.63 1.68
C LEU A 72 2.41 12.81 2.93
N GLU A 73 1.25 12.16 2.97
CA GLU A 73 0.82 11.29 4.09
C GLU A 73 1.63 9.99 4.22
N THR A 74 2.47 9.67 3.24
CA THR A 74 3.35 8.49 3.32
C THR A 74 4.51 8.72 4.29
N PHE A 75 4.93 9.97 4.47
CA PHE A 75 6.01 10.33 5.38
C PHE A 75 5.57 10.17 6.83
N TYR A 76 6.44 9.56 7.65
CA TYR A 76 6.15 9.36 9.06
C TYR A 76 6.10 10.71 9.80
N GLY A 77 4.97 11.00 10.43
CA GLY A 77 4.71 12.26 11.12
C GLY A 77 3.73 13.19 10.39
N ILE A 78 3.47 12.95 9.10
CA ILE A 78 2.54 13.76 8.32
C ILE A 78 1.19 13.06 8.26
N GLY A 79 0.20 13.64 8.94
CA GLY A 79 -1.20 13.22 8.85
C GLY A 79 -2.03 14.14 7.96
N THR A 80 -3.34 13.89 7.93
CA THR A 80 -4.33 14.64 7.13
C THR A 80 -4.34 16.14 7.42
N GLN A 81 -4.12 16.54 8.67
CA GLN A 81 -4.07 17.95 9.09
C GLN A 81 -2.84 18.69 8.57
N HIS A 82 -1.69 18.01 8.57
CA HIS A 82 -0.43 18.60 8.10
C HIS A 82 -0.42 18.66 6.57
N SER A 83 -0.89 17.60 5.90
CA SER A 83 -0.96 17.55 4.44
C SER A 83 -1.88 18.65 3.89
N THR A 84 -3.07 18.85 4.47
CA THR A 84 -3.98 19.93 4.04
C THR A 84 -3.41 21.31 4.30
N ARG A 85 -2.72 21.53 5.43
CA ARG A 85 -2.07 22.81 5.73
C ARG A 85 -0.96 23.15 4.74
N ILE A 86 -0.13 22.17 4.38
CA ILE A 86 0.94 22.35 3.39
C ILE A 86 0.34 22.70 2.03
N LEU A 87 -0.70 21.97 1.59
CA LEU A 87 -1.37 22.25 0.32
C LEU A 87 -2.00 23.65 0.31
N ALA A 88 -2.63 24.06 1.41
CA ALA A 88 -3.20 25.40 1.54
C ALA A 88 -2.12 26.51 1.48
N LYS A 89 -0.96 26.29 2.10
CA LYS A 89 0.17 27.24 2.07
C LYS A 89 0.67 27.52 0.65
N PHE A 90 0.65 26.52 -0.22
CA PHE A 90 1.06 26.65 -1.63
C PHE A 90 -0.13 26.86 -2.59
N SER A 91 -1.34 27.10 -2.08
CA SER A 91 -2.56 27.26 -2.88
C SER A 91 -2.84 26.11 -3.87
N ILE A 92 -2.50 24.87 -3.47
CA ILE A 92 -2.67 23.68 -4.31
C ILE A 92 -4.02 23.01 -4.00
N PHE A 93 -4.74 22.62 -5.05
CA PHE A 93 -5.99 21.87 -4.89
C PHE A 93 -5.77 20.48 -4.28
N GLN A 94 -6.67 20.03 -3.41
CA GLN A 94 -6.50 18.78 -2.66
C GLN A 94 -6.44 17.52 -3.53
N ARG A 95 -7.04 17.54 -4.72
CA ARG A 95 -7.03 16.42 -5.68
C ARG A 95 -5.99 16.62 -6.79
N ALA A 96 -5.04 17.54 -6.62
CA ALA A 96 -3.94 17.69 -7.58
C ALA A 96 -3.05 16.44 -7.58
N THR A 97 -2.68 16.00 -8.78
CA THR A 97 -1.73 14.91 -9.01
C THR A 97 -0.30 15.43 -8.92
N VAL A 98 0.64 14.58 -8.55
CA VAL A 98 2.06 14.98 -8.39
C VAL A 98 2.64 15.48 -9.73
N GLY A 99 2.27 14.87 -10.86
CA GLY A 99 2.75 15.29 -12.18
C GLY A 99 2.22 16.65 -12.66
N SER A 100 1.08 17.11 -12.15
CA SER A 100 0.48 18.40 -12.56
C SER A 100 1.19 19.63 -11.97
N ILE A 101 2.13 19.42 -11.05
CA ILE A 101 2.68 20.48 -10.19
C ILE A 101 4.01 20.96 -10.75
N HIS A 102 4.22 22.28 -10.74
CA HIS A 102 5.43 22.89 -11.26
C HIS A 102 6.68 22.46 -10.43
N PRO A 103 7.84 22.20 -11.04
CA PRO A 103 9.04 21.76 -10.31
C PRO A 103 9.49 22.73 -9.21
N LYS A 104 9.37 24.06 -9.44
CA LYS A 104 9.62 25.09 -8.41
C LYS A 104 8.74 24.94 -7.16
N THR A 105 7.49 24.52 -7.30
CA THR A 105 6.62 24.29 -6.14
C THR A 105 6.99 23.01 -5.41
N ILE A 106 7.49 21.99 -6.12
CA ILE A 106 7.99 20.75 -5.51
C ILE A 106 9.24 21.01 -4.66
N THR A 107 10.17 21.83 -5.14
CA THR A 107 11.34 22.23 -4.34
C THR A 107 10.95 23.05 -3.12
N ALA A 108 9.98 23.95 -3.24
CA ALA A 108 9.44 24.72 -2.11
C ALA A 108 8.77 23.83 -1.05
N ILE A 109 7.98 22.84 -1.47
CA ILE A 109 7.40 21.83 -0.57
C ILE A 109 8.52 21.05 0.13
N THR A 110 9.56 20.64 -0.61
CA THR A 110 10.69 19.89 -0.05
C THR A 110 11.41 20.69 1.05
N ALA A 111 11.66 21.98 0.83
CA ALA A 111 12.26 22.87 1.82
C ALA A 111 11.35 23.08 3.05
N GLU A 112 10.03 23.15 2.84
CA GLU A 112 9.07 23.24 3.94
C GLU A 112 9.10 21.96 4.80
N LEU A 113 9.16 20.79 4.15
CA LEU A 113 9.18 19.52 4.85
C LEU A 113 10.48 19.31 5.64
N SER A 114 11.63 19.76 5.14
CA SER A 114 12.90 19.65 5.86
C SER A 114 12.94 20.47 7.16
N ASN A 115 12.12 21.53 7.25
CA ASN A 115 12.02 22.34 8.47
C ASN A 115 11.17 21.66 9.56
N MET A 116 10.32 20.70 9.18
CA MET A 116 9.48 19.97 10.12
C MET A 116 10.25 18.81 10.75
N THR A 117 9.93 18.48 12.00
CA THR A 117 10.46 17.24 12.61
C THR A 117 9.68 16.08 12.03
N ILE A 118 10.27 15.35 11.09
CA ILE A 118 9.66 14.21 10.38
C ILE A 118 10.55 12.96 10.47
N GLU A 119 9.98 11.83 10.08
CA GLU A 119 10.67 10.54 9.93
C GLU A 119 11.59 10.15 11.10
N THR A 120 12.91 10.19 10.89
CA THR A 120 13.91 9.66 11.81
C THR A 120 13.91 10.43 13.13
N ASP A 121 13.71 11.74 13.09
CA ASP A 121 13.74 12.59 14.28
C ASP A 121 12.53 12.34 15.17
N LEU A 122 11.34 12.19 14.59
CA LEU A 122 10.15 11.79 15.35
C LEU A 122 10.31 10.39 15.95
N ARG A 123 10.85 9.44 15.19
CA ARG A 123 11.09 8.08 15.69
C ARG A 123 12.11 8.06 16.83
N LYS A 124 13.17 8.88 16.75
CA LYS A 124 14.14 9.06 17.84
C LYS A 124 13.47 9.64 19.08
N LYS A 125 12.72 10.74 18.96
CA LYS A 125 11.96 11.33 20.07
C LYS A 125 11.04 10.31 20.77
N VAL A 126 10.34 9.48 20.01
CA VAL A 126 9.47 8.43 20.59
C VAL A 126 10.29 7.37 21.34
N ARG A 127 11.41 6.91 20.78
CA ARG A 127 12.30 5.94 21.45
C ARG A 127 12.92 6.51 22.71
N GLU A 128 13.41 7.74 22.67
CA GLU A 128 13.97 8.46 23.82
C GLU A 128 12.95 8.62 24.94
N ASN A 129 11.70 8.93 24.59
CA ASN A 129 10.61 9.00 25.57
C ASN A 129 10.37 7.64 26.26
N ILE A 130 10.43 6.53 25.51
CA ILE A 130 10.25 5.17 26.07
C ILE A 130 11.47 4.77 26.91
N ALA A 131 12.69 5.07 26.44
CA ALA A 131 13.93 4.83 27.17
C ALA A 131 13.92 5.56 28.51
N ARG A 132 13.60 6.85 28.52
CA ARG A 132 13.44 7.65 29.74
C ARG A 132 12.45 7.02 30.73
N LEU A 133 11.32 6.50 30.25
CA LEU A 133 10.33 5.84 31.11
C LEU A 133 10.85 4.54 31.73
N LYS A 134 11.72 3.82 31.01
CA LYS A 134 12.38 2.61 31.49
C LYS A 134 13.44 2.93 32.52
N ASP A 135 14.30 3.92 32.24
CA ASP A 135 15.41 4.30 33.13
C ASP A 135 14.91 4.84 34.47
N MET A 136 13.80 5.58 34.44
CA MET A 136 13.10 6.05 35.65
C MET A 136 12.46 4.91 36.48
N GLY A 137 12.33 3.69 35.93
CA GLY A 137 11.68 2.57 36.62
C GLY A 137 10.15 2.66 36.70
N SER A 138 9.53 3.54 35.90
CA SER A 138 8.07 3.74 35.91
C SER A 138 7.31 2.46 35.54
N TYR A 139 6.05 2.32 36.00
CA TYR A 139 5.18 1.20 35.58
C TYR A 139 5.13 1.06 34.06
N ARG A 140 4.97 2.18 33.34
CA ARG A 140 4.91 2.19 31.87
C ARG A 140 6.20 1.67 31.24
N GLY A 141 7.36 2.09 31.74
CA GLY A 141 8.66 1.62 31.28
C GLY A 141 8.82 0.10 31.43
N ARG A 142 8.47 -0.44 32.61
CA ARG A 142 8.49 -1.89 32.86
C ARG A 142 7.58 -2.65 31.89
N ARG A 143 6.39 -2.14 31.60
CA ARG A 143 5.44 -2.76 30.65
C ARG A 143 5.97 -2.75 29.21
N HIS A 144 6.64 -1.68 28.79
CA HIS A 144 7.32 -1.61 27.49
C HIS A 144 8.46 -2.62 27.38
N ALA A 145 9.25 -2.82 28.45
CA ALA A 145 10.32 -3.81 28.49
C ALA A 145 9.80 -5.26 28.46
N MET A 146 8.67 -5.52 29.13
CA MET A 146 8.03 -6.84 29.20
C MET A 146 7.13 -7.15 27.98
N GLY A 147 6.95 -6.23 27.05
CA GLY A 147 6.04 -6.41 25.91
C GLY A 147 4.56 -6.54 26.29
N LEU A 148 4.15 -5.95 27.41
CA LEU A 148 2.77 -6.02 27.90
C LEU A 148 2.00 -4.74 27.57
N PRO A 149 0.65 -4.76 27.58
CA PRO A 149 -0.12 -3.54 27.39
C PRO A 149 0.15 -2.53 28.49
N VAL A 150 0.31 -1.27 28.07
CA VAL A 150 0.77 -0.14 28.90
C VAL A 150 -0.39 0.70 29.43
N ARG A 151 -1.54 0.69 28.74
CA ARG A 151 -2.70 1.54 29.01
C ARG A 151 -3.78 0.86 29.89
N GLY A 152 -3.36 0.08 30.89
CA GLY A 152 -4.29 -0.56 31.84
C GLY A 152 -5.19 -1.67 31.29
N GLN A 153 -4.85 -2.24 30.13
CA GLN A 153 -5.63 -3.31 29.52
C GLN A 153 -5.42 -4.66 30.24
N ARG A 154 -6.46 -5.51 30.25
CA ARG A 154 -6.42 -6.86 30.83
C ARG A 154 -5.43 -7.75 30.07
N THR A 155 -4.65 -8.55 30.81
CA THR A 155 -3.60 -9.42 30.24
C THR A 155 -3.93 -10.91 30.17
N ARG A 156 -5.14 -11.33 30.57
CA ARG A 156 -5.51 -12.77 30.60
C ARG A 156 -5.64 -13.40 29.20
N SER A 157 -6.10 -12.63 28.22
CA SER A 157 -6.49 -13.17 26.91
C SER A 157 -5.76 -12.44 25.77
N GLN A 158 -6.39 -11.43 25.18
CA GLN A 158 -5.92 -10.81 23.94
C GLN A 158 -4.81 -9.78 24.22
N ILE A 159 -3.55 -10.20 24.02
CA ILE A 159 -2.36 -9.32 24.17
C ILE A 159 -1.34 -9.47 23.04
N LEU A 160 -1.68 -10.17 21.95
CA LEU A 160 -0.71 -10.54 20.89
C LEU A 160 -0.09 -9.32 20.21
N THR A 161 -0.88 -8.29 19.90
CA THR A 161 -0.39 -7.06 19.29
C THR A 161 0.55 -6.29 20.22
N ALA A 162 0.21 -6.20 21.50
CA ALA A 162 1.06 -5.59 22.51
C ALA A 162 2.40 -6.33 22.65
N ARG A 163 2.37 -7.67 22.71
CA ARG A 163 3.59 -8.50 22.74
C ARG A 163 4.47 -8.33 21.52
N LYS A 164 3.87 -8.19 20.34
CA LYS A 164 4.62 -8.01 19.09
C LYS A 164 5.22 -6.61 18.94
N LEU A 165 4.50 -5.57 19.37
CA LEU A 165 4.83 -4.18 19.03
C LEU A 165 5.42 -3.37 20.21
N ASN A 166 5.08 -3.71 21.46
CA ASN A 166 5.62 -3.01 22.62
C ASN A 166 7.03 -3.54 22.91
N ARG A 167 8.01 -2.70 22.65
CA ARG A 167 9.43 -2.91 22.94
C ARG A 167 10.07 -1.58 23.29
N THR A 168 11.24 -1.61 23.90
CA THR A 168 12.06 -0.42 24.14
C THR A 168 12.44 0.25 22.83
N ASP A 169 12.90 -0.57 21.88
CA ASP A 169 13.34 -0.13 20.56
C ASP A 169 12.17 -0.22 19.56
N ARG A 170 11.22 0.69 19.71
CA ARG A 170 10.05 0.77 18.82
C ARG A 170 10.47 1.18 17.41
N PHE A 171 9.86 0.57 16.40
CA PHE A 171 10.17 0.84 14.98
C PHE A 171 9.70 2.22 14.51
N GLY A 172 8.61 2.70 15.11
CA GLY A 172 7.87 3.92 14.76
C GLY A 172 6.45 3.80 15.29
#